data_AF-A0A8S4A822-F1
#
_entry.id   AF-A0A8S4A822-F1
#
_cell.length_a   1.000
_cell.length_b   1.000
_cell.length_c   1.000
_cell.angle_alpha   90.00
_cell.angle_beta   90.00
_cell.angle_gamma   90.00
#
_symmetry.space_group_name_H-M   'P 1'
#
loop_
_entity.id
_entity.type
_entity.pdbx_description
1 polymer ?
#
loop_
_entity_poly.entity_id
_entity_poly.type
_entity_poly.pdbx_seq_one_letter_code
_entity_poly.pdbx_strand_id
1 'polypeptide(L)' 'SNANARERKRMQSMNAAFDRLRGVIPSFGGHRKLSKYETLQMAQSYITALEDVLKQ' A
#
# COMPACT_ATOMS: atom_id res chain seq x y z
N SER A 1 22.78 -19.22 0.79
CA SER A 1 22.05 -20.22 -0.01
C SER A 1 21.26 -19.53 -1.13
N ASN A 2 21.05 -20.23 -2.26
CA ASN A 2 20.22 -19.75 -3.37
C ASN A 2 18.76 -19.46 -2.94
N ALA A 3 18.24 -20.19 -1.93
CA ALA A 3 16.92 -19.97 -1.35
C ALA A 3 16.77 -18.57 -0.70
N ASN A 4 17.75 -18.13 0.10
CA ASN A 4 17.68 -16.83 0.78
C ASN A 4 17.70 -15.67 -0.23
N ALA A 5 18.42 -15.81 -1.34
CA ALA A 5 18.45 -14.79 -2.40
C ALA A 5 17.09 -14.65 -3.09
N ARG A 6 16.41 -15.77 -3.37
CA ARG A 6 15.05 -15.76 -3.94
C ARG A 6 14.04 -15.10 -3.01
N GLU A 7 14.08 -15.43 -1.72
CA GLU A 7 13.15 -14.86 -0.74
C GLU A 7 13.35 -13.35 -0.57
N ARG A 8 14.60 -12.86 -0.57
CA ARG A 8 14.87 -11.41 -0.59
C ARG A 8 14.27 -10.72 -1.81
N LYS A 9 14.42 -11.30 -3.00
CA LYS A 9 13.83 -10.74 -4.24
C LYS A 9 12.29 -10.68 -4.16
N ARG A 10 11.67 -11.73 -3.62
CA ARG A 10 10.22 -11.78 -3.39
C ARG A 10 9.75 -10.66 -2.44
N MET A 11 10.46 -10.49 -1.33
CA MET A 11 10.17 -9.44 -0.35
C MET A 11 10.37 -8.03 -0.92
N GLN A 12 11.40 -7.81 -1.74
CA GLN A 12 11.62 -6.54 -2.45
C GLN A 12 10.45 -6.21 -3.39
N SER A 13 10.00 -7.19 -4.18
CA SER A 13 8.84 -7.02 -5.06
C SER A 13 7.57 -6.65 -4.30
N MET A 14 7.32 -7.31 -3.16
CA MET A 14 6.17 -7.00 -2.30
C MET A 14 6.27 -5.59 -1.72
N ASN A 15 7.45 -5.19 -1.20
CA ASN A 15 7.63 -3.85 -0.64
C ASN A 15 7.45 -2.76 -1.71
N ALA A 16 7.93 -2.99 -2.94
CA ALA A 16 7.71 -2.08 -4.06
C ALA A 16 6.21 -1.95 -4.42
N ALA A 17 5.43 -3.03 -4.33
CA ALA A 17 3.99 -2.96 -4.53
C ALA A 17 3.29 -2.14 -3.44
N PHE A 18 3.68 -2.31 -2.18
CA PHE A 18 3.18 -1.49 -1.08
C PHE A 18 3.54 -0.01 -1.25
N ASP A 19 4.73 0.31 -1.77
CA ASP A 19 5.14 1.70 -1.99
C ASP A 19 4.33 2.36 -3.11
N ARG A 20 4.04 1.65 -4.20
CA ARG A 20 3.11 2.13 -5.23
C ARG A 20 1.71 2.38 -4.67
N LEU A 21 1.20 1.45 -3.85
CA LEU A 21 -0.12 1.59 -3.23
C LEU A 21 -0.17 2.81 -2.28
N ARG A 22 0.87 3.05 -1.47
CA ARG A 22 0.95 4.25 -0.64
C ARG A 22 0.95 5.54 -1.45
N GLY A 23 1.53 5.54 -2.64
CA GLY A 23 1.59 6.71 -3.51
C GLY A 23 0.24 7.18 -4.05
N VAL A 24 -0.79 6.33 -4.04
CA VAL A 24 -2.14 6.67 -4.51
C VAL A 24 -3.16 6.82 -3.38
N ILE A 25 -2.77 6.52 -2.13
CA ILE A 25 -3.64 6.67 -0.97
C ILE A 25 -3.51 8.10 -0.42
N PRO A 26 -4.62 8.78 -0.08
CA PRO A 26 -4.59 10.06 0.60
C PRO A 26 -3.87 9.94 1.96
N SER A 27 -2.81 10.72 2.17
CA SER A 27 -2.08 10.78 3.45
C SER A 27 -2.42 12.06 4.21
N PHE A 28 -2.99 11.91 5.40
CA PHE A 28 -3.37 13.02 6.28
C PHE A 28 -2.30 13.40 7.31
N GLY A 29 -1.05 12.94 7.15
CA GLY A 29 -0.02 13.14 8.17
C GLY A 29 1.41 13.08 7.65
N GLY A 30 1.82 14.13 6.93
CA GLY A 30 3.23 14.39 6.57
C GLY A 30 3.98 13.21 5.94
N HIS A 31 5.31 13.26 5.99
CA HIS A 31 6.22 12.27 5.39
C HIS A 31 6.19 10.88 6.07
N ARG A 32 5.20 10.54 6.92
CA ARG A 32 5.17 9.24 7.61
C ARG A 32 4.73 8.13 6.65
N LYS A 33 5.60 7.13 6.48
CA LYS A 33 5.28 5.89 5.74
C LYS A 33 4.31 5.02 6.55
N LEU A 34 3.11 4.79 6.02
CA LEU A 34 2.12 3.87 6.61
C LEU A 34 2.69 2.46 6.76
N SER A 35 2.35 1.74 7.84
CA SER A 35 2.63 0.30 7.95
C SER A 35 1.88 -0.48 6.86
N LYS A 36 2.22 -1.77 6.67
CA LYS A 36 1.53 -2.62 5.67
C LYS A 36 0.03 -2.73 5.95
N TYR A 37 -0.32 -2.95 7.23
CA TYR A 37 -1.71 -3.04 7.66
C TYR A 37 -2.46 -1.73 7.44
N GLU A 38 -1.91 -0.60 7.91
CA GLU A 38 -2.52 0.73 7.69
C GLU A 38 -2.68 1.04 6.20
N THR A 39 -1.71 0.65 5.36
CA THR A 39 -1.81 0.84 3.89
C THR A 39 -3.01 0.09 3.31
N LEU A 40 -3.22 -1.18 3.71
CA LEU A 40 -4.36 -1.96 3.22
C LEU A 40 -5.70 -1.44 3.75
N GLN A 41 -5.74 -1.02 5.02
CA GLN A 41 -6.95 -0.45 5.61
C GLN A 41 -7.34 0.86 4.91
N MET A 42 -6.38 1.77 4.72
CA MET A 42 -6.62 3.03 4.03
C MET A 42 -7.00 2.83 2.55
N ALA A 43 -6.40 1.86 1.86
CA ALA A 43 -6.78 1.53 0.49
C ALA A 43 -8.26 1.14 0.39
N GLN A 44 -8.73 0.26 1.28
CA GLN A 44 -10.13 -0.17 1.31
C GLN A 44 -11.06 1.00 1.58
N SER A 45 -10.78 1.80 2.62
CA SER A 45 -11.58 2.98 2.94
C SER A 45 -11.61 3.99 1.80
N TYR A 46 -10.50 4.17 1.09
CA TYR A 46 -10.44 5.11 -0.01
C TYR A 46 -11.23 4.64 -1.24
N ILE A 47 -11.17 3.35 -1.57
CA ILE A 47 -12.00 2.78 -2.65
C ILE A 47 -13.48 3.00 -2.35
N THR A 48 -13.94 2.68 -1.13
CA THR A 48 -15.34 2.90 -0.72
C THR A 48 -15.73 4.38 -0.82
N ALA A 49 -14.89 5.29 -0.35
CA ALA A 49 -15.16 6.73 -0.45
C ALA A 49 -15.28 7.21 -1.91
N LEU A 50 -14.44 6.71 -2.81
CA LEU A 50 -14.53 7.05 -4.24
C LEU A 50 -15.80 6.48 -4.89
N GLU A 51 -16.21 5.26 -4.52
CA GLU A 51 -17.46 4.67 -4.99
C GLU A 51 -18.68 5.48 -4.54
N ASP A 52 -18.67 6.00 -3.30
CA ASP A 52 -19.76 6.84 -2.78
C ASP A 52 -19.84 8.19 -3.50
N VAL A 53 -18.70 8.80 -3.84
CA VAL A 53 -18.66 10.03 -4.65
C VAL A 53 -19.27 9.82 -6.04
N LEU A 54 -19.10 8.65 -6.65
CA LEU A 54 -19.64 8.36 -7.98
C LEU A 54 -21.15 8.03 -7.99
N LYS A 55 -21.74 7.72 -6.83
CA LYS A 55 -23.17 7.39 -6.70
C LYS A 55 -24.05 8.61 -6.38
N GLN A 56 -23.44 9.77 -6.10
CA GLN A 56 -24.12 11.05 -5.90
C GLN A 56 -24.33 11.76 -7.23
#